data_AF-A0A9X0D6P6-F1
#
_entry.id   AF-A0A9X0D6P6-F1
#
_cell.length_a   1.000
_cell.length_b   1.000
_cell.length_c   1.000
_cell.angle_alpha   90.00
_cell.angle_beta   90.00
_cell.angle_gamma   90.00
#
_symmetry.space_group_name_H-M   'P 1'
#
loop_
_entity.id
_entity.type
_entity.pdbx_description
1 polymer ?
#
loop_
_entity_poly.entity_id
_entity_poly.type
_entity_poly.pdbx_seq_one_letter_code
_entity_poly.pdbx_strand_id
1 'polypeptide(L)'
;MHSQVRTWTKNVDIFEKDFVIVPINESSHWYLAVICFAGQKDAAYVNEINDEDDETDTKNEATDTETGTEQESGSDDELEFSPLAIVQKKPAKRTSRNSKKGLSKQIIKSQPCILVFDSLGGSRTRCMLNLRNYLRCEWRERKKEPTTRIFDTYTIKGNHPKVPQQDNFCDCGVYVLQYMESFFKDPITDFSLPIRKPDWFLSIAQKRTEIRALIYHLKASAEIDDT
;
A
#
# COMPACT_ATOMS: atom_id res chain seq x y z
N MET A 1 15.92 17.81 20.56
CA MET A 1 14.78 16.88 20.40
C MET A 1 15.22 15.45 20.69
N HIS A 2 16.15 14.86 19.92
CA HIS A 2 16.65 13.49 20.19
C HIS A 2 17.19 13.31 21.63
N SER A 3 17.97 14.27 22.14
CA SER A 3 18.50 14.25 23.52
C SER A 3 17.44 14.08 24.62
N GLN A 4 16.20 14.53 24.40
CA GLN A 4 15.10 14.43 25.38
C GLN A 4 14.52 13.01 25.47
N VAL A 5 14.69 12.20 24.42
CA VAL A 5 14.14 10.84 24.31
C VAL A 5 15.23 9.79 24.11
N ARG A 6 16.50 10.18 24.26
CA ARG A 6 17.68 9.34 24.04
C ARG A 6 17.65 8.02 24.83
N THR A 7 17.07 8.04 26.03
CA THR A 7 17.02 6.87 26.91
C THR A 7 15.90 5.90 26.55
N TRP A 8 14.90 6.31 25.76
CA TRP A 8 13.71 5.51 25.49
C TRP A 8 14.04 4.20 24.77
N THR A 9 15.05 4.22 23.93
CA THR A 9 15.51 3.06 23.15
C THR A 9 16.77 2.43 23.74
N LYS A 10 17.27 2.84 24.91
CA LYS A 10 18.62 2.45 25.41
C LYS A 10 18.93 0.95 25.25
N ASN A 11 17.96 0.07 25.50
CA ASN A 11 18.12 -1.38 25.45
C ASN A 11 17.48 -2.06 24.22
N VAL A 12 17.04 -1.29 23.22
CA VAL A 12 16.35 -1.79 22.02
C VAL A 12 16.93 -1.12 20.77
N ASP A 13 17.45 -1.91 19.83
CA ASP A 13 17.77 -1.39 18.50
C ASP A 13 16.50 -1.35 17.63
N ILE A 14 16.00 -0.14 17.39
CA ILE A 14 14.79 0.07 16.58
C ILE A 14 15.01 -0.22 15.08
N PHE A 15 16.27 -0.29 14.62
CA PHE A 15 16.58 -0.58 13.21
C PHE A 15 16.52 -2.08 12.91
N GLU A 16 16.47 -2.94 13.94
CA GLU A 16 16.23 -4.37 13.81
C GLU A 16 14.74 -4.72 13.78
N LYS A 17 13.86 -3.70 13.93
CA LYS A 17 12.42 -3.88 13.94
C LYS A 17 11.83 -3.61 12.56
N ASP A 18 10.87 -4.43 12.18
CA ASP A 18 10.06 -4.21 10.98
C ASP A 18 9.14 -2.99 11.13
N PHE A 19 8.60 -2.78 12.34
CA PHE A 19 7.68 -1.68 12.61
C PHE A 19 8.02 -0.97 13.92
N VAL A 20 8.08 0.36 13.88
CA VAL A 20 8.13 1.22 15.07
C VAL A 20 6.88 2.08 15.09
N ILE A 21 6.08 1.92 16.14
CA ILE A 21 4.74 2.48 16.25
C ILE A 21 4.83 3.71 17.15
N VAL A 22 4.39 4.86 16.62
CA VAL A 22 4.48 6.15 17.29
C VAL A 22 3.09 6.80 17.28
N PRO A 23 2.27 6.63 18.35
CA PRO A 23 1.06 7.41 18.52
C PRO A 23 1.42 8.87 18.79
N ILE A 24 0.74 9.81 18.13
CA ILE A 24 1.04 11.24 18.22
C ILE A 24 -0.23 11.99 18.56
N ASN A 25 -0.12 12.90 19.52
CA ASN A 25 -1.15 13.87 19.85
C ASN A 25 -0.62 15.28 19.57
N GLU A 26 -1.31 16.03 18.72
CA GLU A 26 -1.01 17.42 18.39
C GLU A 26 -2.30 18.23 18.48
N SER A 27 -2.36 19.21 19.38
CA SER A 27 -3.55 20.07 19.56
C SER A 27 -4.85 19.29 19.79
N SER A 28 -4.81 18.29 20.69
CA SER A 28 -5.93 17.40 21.02
C SER A 28 -6.40 16.51 19.86
N HIS A 29 -5.62 16.37 18.80
CA HIS A 29 -5.87 15.45 17.71
C HIS A 29 -4.86 14.30 17.72
N TRP A 30 -5.39 13.08 17.79
CA TRP A 30 -4.60 11.85 17.78
C TRP A 30 -4.46 11.30 16.36
N TYR A 31 -3.24 10.91 15.99
CA TYR A 31 -2.94 10.18 14.76
C TYR A 31 -1.79 9.20 15.00
N LEU A 32 -1.59 8.28 14.05
CA LEU A 32 -0.62 7.19 14.19
C LEU A 32 0.46 7.30 13.12
N ALA A 33 1.72 7.34 13.53
CA ALA A 33 2.84 7.14 12.63
C ALA A 33 3.42 5.72 12.82
N VAL A 34 3.70 5.04 11.71
CA VAL A 34 4.37 3.75 11.70
C VAL A 34 5.61 3.86 10.82
N ILE A 35 6.79 3.71 11.43
CA ILE A 35 8.05 3.63 10.71
C ILE A 35 8.24 2.18 10.31
N CYS A 36 8.27 1.92 9.00
CA CYS A 36 8.39 0.58 8.43
C CYS A 36 9.83 0.35 7.97
N PHE A 37 10.39 -0.80 8.34
CA PHE A 37 11.66 -1.34 7.89
C PHE A 37 12.82 -0.34 7.90
N ALA A 38 12.94 0.44 8.99
CA ALA A 38 13.92 1.52 9.11
C ALA A 38 15.38 1.07 8.93
N GLY A 39 15.66 -0.21 9.19
CA GLY A 39 16.97 -0.83 8.98
C GLY A 39 17.29 -1.22 7.54
N GLN A 40 16.30 -1.43 6.67
CA GLN A 40 16.53 -1.88 5.28
C GLN A 40 17.09 -0.75 4.40
N LYS A 41 18.01 -1.02 3.49
CA LYS A 41 18.54 0.00 2.56
C LYS A 41 17.65 0.19 1.34
N ASP A 42 17.16 -0.92 0.81
CA ASP A 42 16.41 -1.01 -0.43
C ASP A 42 15.11 -1.80 -0.23
N ALA A 43 14.19 -1.65 -1.17
CA ALA A 43 12.94 -2.41 -1.20
C ALA A 43 13.20 -3.89 -1.51
N ALA A 44 12.47 -4.79 -0.83
CA ALA A 44 12.40 -6.20 -1.14
C ALA A 44 11.16 -6.49 -1.99
N TYR A 45 11.34 -7.30 -3.03
CA TYR A 45 10.30 -7.62 -4.01
C TYR A 45 9.96 -9.10 -3.99
N VAL A 46 8.72 -9.43 -4.32
CA VAL A 46 8.26 -10.79 -4.60
C VAL A 46 7.51 -10.80 -5.92
N ASN A 47 7.66 -11.89 -6.68
CA ASN A 47 6.87 -12.12 -7.88
C ASN A 47 5.60 -12.86 -7.46
N GLU A 48 4.44 -12.39 -7.89
CA GLU A 48 3.24 -13.24 -7.88
C GLU A 48 3.48 -14.39 -8.87
N ILE A 49 3.57 -15.63 -8.36
CA ILE A 49 3.52 -16.82 -9.19
C ILE A 49 2.04 -17.02 -9.51
N ASN A 50 1.67 -16.95 -10.79
CA ASN A 50 0.36 -17.39 -11.22
C ASN A 50 0.38 -18.93 -11.19
N ASP A 51 -0.22 -19.53 -10.17
CA ASP A 51 -0.45 -20.99 -10.11
C ASP A 51 -1.66 -21.40 -10.98
N GLU A 52 -1.74 -20.85 -12.19
CA GLU A 52 -2.67 -21.29 -13.24
C GLU A 52 -1.80 -21.68 -14.44
N ASP A 53 -1.49 -22.97 -14.57
CA ASP A 53 -1.36 -23.73 -15.82
C ASP A 53 -0.51 -25.01 -15.57
N ASP A 54 -1.15 -26.07 -15.06
CA ASP A 54 -0.74 -27.43 -15.40
C ASP A 54 -1.97 -28.31 -15.58
N GLU A 55 -2.60 -28.19 -16.75
CA GLU A 55 -3.28 -29.33 -17.35
C GLU A 55 -2.84 -29.39 -18.82
N THR A 56 -1.74 -30.10 -19.03
CA THR A 56 -1.36 -30.59 -20.34
C THR A 56 -2.31 -31.71 -20.73
N ASP A 57 -3.06 -31.55 -21.83
CA ASP A 57 -3.21 -32.70 -22.71
C ASP A 57 -3.38 -32.35 -24.20
N THR A 58 -2.48 -32.97 -24.94
CA THR A 58 -2.35 -33.09 -26.38
C THR A 58 -3.59 -33.65 -27.08
N LYS A 59 -3.99 -33.08 -28.22
CA LYS A 59 -4.08 -33.79 -29.53
C LYS A 59 -4.44 -32.87 -30.70
N ASN A 60 -3.65 -33.03 -31.75
CA ASN A 60 -3.85 -32.57 -33.13
C ASN A 60 -5.12 -33.21 -33.72
N GLU A 61 -5.79 -32.58 -34.70
CA GLU A 61 -5.61 -32.84 -36.15
C GLU A 61 -6.67 -32.09 -36.98
N ALA A 62 -6.25 -31.58 -38.13
CA ALA A 62 -7.06 -30.83 -39.08
C ALA A 62 -7.88 -31.76 -39.99
N THR A 63 -9.05 -31.29 -40.46
CA THR A 63 -9.56 -31.70 -41.78
C THR A 63 -10.51 -30.65 -42.34
N ASP A 64 -10.18 -30.21 -43.57
CA ASP A 64 -10.98 -29.36 -44.46
C ASP A 64 -12.24 -30.09 -44.94
N THR A 65 -13.33 -29.35 -45.17
CA THR A 65 -14.32 -29.67 -46.22
C THR A 65 -15.09 -28.40 -46.61
N GLU A 66 -14.95 -28.01 -47.88
CA GLU A 66 -15.73 -26.97 -48.57
C GLU A 66 -17.10 -27.49 -49.03
N THR A 67 -18.12 -26.63 -49.09
CA THR A 67 -19.17 -26.55 -50.15
C THR A 67 -20.08 -25.34 -49.84
N GLY A 68 -20.20 -24.33 -50.73
CA GLY A 68 -21.26 -24.15 -51.75
C GLY A 68 -22.57 -23.66 -51.10
N THR A 69 -23.30 -22.60 -51.50
CA THR A 69 -23.51 -21.90 -52.79
C THR A 69 -24.46 -20.70 -52.51
N GLU A 70 -24.31 -19.59 -53.28
CA GLU A 70 -25.33 -18.68 -53.91
C GLU A 70 -26.55 -18.15 -53.08
N GLN A 71 -27.15 -16.95 -53.26
CA GLN A 71 -27.19 -15.93 -54.32
C GLN A 71 -27.98 -14.68 -53.82
N GLU A 72 -27.65 -13.49 -54.35
CA GLU A 72 -28.50 -12.34 -54.79
C GLU A 72 -29.46 -11.62 -53.80
N SER A 73 -29.85 -10.32 -53.90
CA SER A 73 -30.05 -9.38 -55.03
C SER A 73 -30.23 -7.91 -54.55
N GLY A 74 -29.84 -6.93 -55.40
CA GLY A 74 -30.44 -5.58 -55.68
C GLY A 74 -30.69 -4.57 -54.54
N SER A 75 -30.48 -3.25 -54.68
CA SER A 75 -30.65 -2.37 -55.86
C SER A 75 -30.02 -0.96 -55.67
N ASP A 76 -29.68 -0.34 -56.81
CA ASP A 76 -29.17 1.02 -57.12
C ASP A 76 -30.16 2.15 -56.69
N ASP A 77 -29.82 3.44 -56.52
CA ASP A 77 -29.33 4.47 -57.47
C ASP A 77 -28.86 5.73 -56.64
N GLU A 78 -27.65 6.30 -56.85
CA GLU A 78 -27.31 7.49 -57.68
C GLU A 78 -27.83 8.86 -57.12
N LEU A 79 -27.14 10.02 -57.06
CA LEU A 79 -25.90 10.57 -57.65
C LEU A 79 -25.63 12.00 -57.06
N GLU A 80 -24.38 12.42 -56.78
CA GLU A 80 -23.63 13.58 -57.35
C GLU A 80 -23.15 14.56 -56.24
N PHE A 81 -22.01 15.27 -56.21
CA PHE A 81 -20.90 15.56 -57.13
C PHE A 81 -19.65 16.01 -56.27
N SER A 82 -18.43 15.73 -56.73
CA SER A 82 -17.12 16.10 -56.13
C SER A 82 -16.45 17.25 -56.92
N PRO A 83 -15.56 18.09 -56.36
CA PRO A 83 -14.09 17.93 -56.56
C PRO A 83 -13.21 18.48 -55.39
N LEU A 84 -11.90 18.21 -55.15
CA LEU A 84 -10.81 17.43 -55.75
C LEU A 84 -9.57 17.41 -54.80
N ALA A 85 -8.87 16.25 -54.73
CA ALA A 85 -7.43 15.93 -54.55
C ALA A 85 -6.56 16.55 -53.41
N ILE A 86 -5.68 15.82 -52.70
CA ILE A 86 -4.36 15.31 -53.16
C ILE A 86 -3.81 14.15 -52.27
N VAL A 87 -3.55 13.00 -52.94
CA VAL A 87 -2.38 12.07 -52.94
C VAL A 87 -1.86 11.34 -51.66
N GLN A 88 -1.55 10.05 -51.90
CA GLN A 88 -1.25 8.90 -51.05
C GLN A 88 0.23 8.75 -50.62
N LYS A 89 0.48 7.91 -49.59
CA LYS A 89 1.42 6.75 -49.64
C LYS A 89 1.31 5.82 -48.42
N LYS A 90 1.11 4.51 -48.66
CA LYS A 90 1.29 3.40 -47.69
C LYS A 90 2.77 2.94 -47.70
N PRO A 91 3.28 2.28 -46.63
CA PRO A 91 3.40 0.83 -46.73
C PRO A 91 3.23 0.01 -45.43
N ALA A 92 3.02 -1.30 -45.65
CA ALA A 92 3.30 -2.46 -44.79
C ALA A 92 2.48 -2.69 -43.48
N LYS A 93 1.48 -3.58 -43.58
CA LYS A 93 0.94 -4.34 -42.44
C LYS A 93 2.04 -5.26 -41.87
N ARG A 94 2.66 -4.88 -40.75
CA ARG A 94 3.34 -5.83 -39.87
C ARG A 94 2.28 -6.55 -39.02
N THR A 95 2.16 -7.85 -39.22
CA THR A 95 1.46 -8.73 -38.28
C THR A 95 2.23 -8.75 -36.96
N SER A 96 1.81 -7.90 -36.02
CA SER A 96 2.25 -7.98 -34.63
C SER A 96 1.59 -9.20 -34.01
N ARG A 97 2.31 -10.32 -33.98
CA ARG A 97 2.00 -11.46 -33.11
C ARG A 97 1.89 -10.93 -31.68
N ASN A 98 0.67 -10.91 -31.16
CA ASN A 98 0.39 -10.72 -29.74
C ASN A 98 1.04 -11.84 -28.96
N SER A 99 2.25 -11.61 -28.44
CA SER A 99 2.70 -12.35 -27.27
C SER A 99 2.10 -11.64 -26.05
N LYS A 100 0.91 -12.07 -25.63
CA LYS A 100 0.44 -11.79 -24.27
C LYS A 100 1.30 -12.61 -23.32
N LYS A 101 2.55 -12.19 -23.10
CA LYS A 101 3.34 -12.67 -21.97
C LYS A 101 2.68 -12.04 -20.74
N GLY A 102 2.03 -12.86 -19.92
CA GLY A 102 1.46 -12.42 -18.66
C GLY A 102 2.52 -11.62 -17.90
N LEU A 103 2.21 -10.37 -17.57
CA LEU A 103 3.12 -9.51 -16.82
C LEU A 103 2.97 -9.95 -15.36
N SER A 104 3.87 -10.79 -14.86
CA SER A 104 3.93 -11.13 -13.44
C SER A 104 4.02 -9.84 -12.64
N LYS A 105 3.01 -9.54 -11.82
CA LYS A 105 2.98 -8.32 -11.02
C LYS A 105 4.01 -8.45 -9.92
N GLN A 106 5.01 -7.58 -9.95
CA GLN A 106 6.04 -7.53 -8.91
C GLN A 106 5.53 -6.70 -7.73
N ILE A 107 5.41 -7.31 -6.55
CA ILE A 107 4.95 -6.66 -5.31
C ILE A 107 6.16 -6.18 -4.50
N ILE A 108 6.03 -5.02 -3.85
CA ILE A 108 7.02 -4.56 -2.87
C ILE A 108 6.63 -5.11 -1.50
N LYS A 109 7.25 -6.22 -1.08
CA LYS A 109 6.98 -6.88 0.19
C LYS A 109 7.41 -6.06 1.40
N SER A 110 8.51 -5.33 1.29
CA SER A 110 8.99 -4.44 2.35
C SER A 110 9.83 -3.30 1.75
N GLN A 111 9.75 -2.11 2.32
CA GLN A 111 10.68 -1.02 2.04
C GLN A 111 10.71 -0.01 3.18
N PRO A 112 11.78 0.78 3.33
CA PRO A 112 11.82 1.85 4.31
C PRO A 112 10.79 2.95 3.99
N CYS A 113 9.80 3.12 4.86
CA CYS A 113 8.85 4.22 4.73
C CYS A 113 8.29 4.67 6.08
N ILE A 114 7.70 5.85 6.12
CA ILE A 114 6.91 6.35 7.25
C ILE A 114 5.46 6.43 6.78
N LEU A 115 4.59 5.63 7.38
CA LEU A 115 3.15 5.67 7.14
C LEU A 115 2.49 6.53 8.22
N VAL A 116 1.62 7.45 7.82
CA VAL A 116 0.86 8.28 8.76
C VAL A 116 -0.63 8.04 8.54
N PHE A 117 -1.27 7.39 9.50
CA PHE A 117 -2.71 7.15 9.54
C PHE A 117 -3.37 8.26 10.34
N ASP A 118 -4.20 9.05 9.67
CA ASP A 118 -4.88 10.20 10.23
C ASP A 118 -6.35 10.18 9.79
N SER A 119 -7.24 10.02 10.77
CA SER A 119 -8.69 9.91 10.53
C SER A 119 -9.33 11.22 10.08
N LEU A 120 -8.74 12.38 10.39
CA LEU A 120 -9.15 13.69 9.87
C LEU A 120 -8.40 14.07 8.57
N GLY A 121 -7.41 13.26 8.19
CA GLY A 121 -6.52 13.56 7.09
C GLY A 121 -5.64 14.79 7.35
N GLY A 122 -5.18 15.41 6.26
CA GLY A 122 -4.28 16.55 6.32
C GLY A 122 -2.80 16.19 6.23
N SER A 123 -2.00 17.19 5.90
CA SER A 123 -0.55 17.01 5.71
C SER A 123 0.16 16.94 7.06
N ARG A 124 0.97 15.89 7.26
CA ARG A 124 1.79 15.68 8.47
C ARG A 124 3.28 15.77 8.18
N THR A 125 3.68 16.66 7.27
CA THR A 125 5.09 16.80 6.83
C THR A 125 6.04 17.10 7.98
N ARG A 126 5.64 17.92 8.96
CA ARG A 126 6.46 18.23 10.14
C ARG A 126 6.72 17.00 11.01
N CYS A 127 5.71 16.17 11.24
CA CYS A 127 5.86 14.89 11.94
C CYS A 127 6.89 14.01 11.21
N MET A 128 6.70 13.78 9.91
CA MET A 128 7.61 12.94 9.13
C MET A 128 9.05 13.49 9.11
N LEU A 129 9.23 14.81 9.07
CA LEU A 129 10.53 15.46 9.18
C LEU A 129 11.19 15.18 10.55
N ASN A 130 10.43 15.33 11.64
CA ASN A 130 10.92 15.07 12.99
C ASN A 130 11.31 13.60 13.18
N LEU A 131 10.53 12.66 12.65
CA LEU A 131 10.83 11.23 12.69
C LEU A 131 12.11 10.91 11.90
N ARG A 132 12.30 11.47 10.70
CA ARG A 132 13.55 11.32 9.94
C ARG A 132 14.76 11.87 10.69
N ASN A 133 14.62 13.04 11.32
CA ASN A 133 15.69 13.63 12.13
C ASN A 133 16.02 12.75 13.34
N TYR A 134 15.00 12.20 14.01
CA TYR A 134 15.17 11.24 15.09
C TYR A 134 15.93 10.00 14.63
N LEU A 135 15.51 9.35 13.52
CA LEU A 135 16.20 8.18 12.96
C LEU A 135 17.66 8.48 12.63
N ARG A 136 17.96 9.67 12.07
CA ARG A 136 19.34 10.09 11.78
C ARG A 136 20.20 10.17 13.05
N CYS A 137 19.68 10.79 14.10
CA CYS A 137 20.38 10.89 15.38
C CYS A 137 20.57 9.51 16.03
N GLU A 138 19.50 8.71 16.06
CA GLU A 138 19.52 7.37 16.66
C GLU A 138 20.48 6.42 15.93
N TRP A 139 20.53 6.47 14.60
CA TRP A 139 21.47 5.67 13.81
C TRP A 139 22.92 6.00 14.14
N ARG A 140 23.24 7.31 14.19
CA ARG A 140 24.59 7.80 14.52
C ARG A 140 25.04 7.34 15.89
N GLU A 141 24.15 7.38 16.87
CA GLU A 141 24.50 6.96 18.23
C GLU A 141 24.71 5.45 18.35
N ARG A 142 23.85 4.64 17.69
CA ARG A 142 23.92 3.18 17.79
C ARG A 142 25.02 2.54 16.97
N LYS A 143 25.08 2.86 15.68
CA LYS A 143 25.96 2.13 14.75
C LYS A 143 27.40 2.61 14.83
N LYS A 144 27.66 3.81 15.39
CA LYS A 144 29.01 4.41 15.53
C LYS A 144 29.84 4.35 14.23
N GLU A 145 29.17 4.30 13.08
CA GLU A 145 29.80 4.13 11.76
C GLU A 145 30.30 5.47 11.19
N PRO A 146 31.41 5.48 10.42
CA PRO A 146 31.94 6.68 9.77
C PRO A 146 30.99 7.26 8.71
N THR A 147 30.24 6.39 8.03
CA THR A 147 29.28 6.79 7.00
C THR A 147 27.92 7.08 7.65
N THR A 148 27.51 8.35 7.62
CA THR A 148 26.17 8.73 8.10
C THR A 148 25.13 8.20 7.12
N ARG A 149 24.37 7.17 7.52
CA ARG A 149 23.17 6.77 6.79
C ARG A 149 22.21 7.97 6.66
N ILE A 150 21.73 8.19 5.44
CA ILE A 150 20.86 9.31 5.12
C ILE A 150 19.40 8.86 5.29
N PHE A 151 18.66 9.62 6.10
CA PHE A 151 17.20 9.49 6.26
C PHE A 151 16.57 10.78 5.73
N ASP A 152 16.17 10.77 4.47
CA ASP A 152 15.53 11.90 3.79
C ASP A 152 14.22 11.46 3.12
N THR A 153 13.63 12.32 2.29
CA THR A 153 12.37 12.02 1.60
C THR A 153 12.50 10.97 0.50
N TYR A 154 13.72 10.66 0.04
CA TYR A 154 13.99 9.66 -0.99
C TYR A 154 14.29 8.30 -0.36
N THR A 155 15.11 8.26 0.69
CA THR A 155 15.53 7.01 1.34
C THR A 155 14.48 6.43 2.28
N ILE A 156 13.64 7.28 2.89
CA ILE A 156 12.51 6.85 3.70
C ILE A 156 11.28 7.70 3.38
N LYS A 157 10.53 7.24 2.37
CA LYS A 157 9.38 7.96 1.83
C LYS A 157 8.28 8.09 2.89
N GLY A 158 7.64 9.25 2.90
CA GLY A 158 6.45 9.48 3.71
C GLY A 158 5.21 9.18 2.89
N ASN A 159 4.23 8.49 3.46
CA ASN A 159 2.94 8.26 2.82
C ASN A 159 1.80 8.41 3.82
N HIS A 160 0.67 8.91 3.35
CA HIS A 160 -0.60 8.91 4.05
C HIS A 160 -1.50 7.86 3.40
N PRO A 161 -1.59 6.64 3.98
CA PRO A 161 -2.46 5.62 3.42
C PRO A 161 -3.91 6.09 3.34
N LYS A 162 -4.61 5.73 2.26
CA LYS A 162 -6.05 5.97 2.13
C LYS A 162 -6.80 4.90 2.93
N VAL A 163 -7.21 5.24 4.14
CA VAL A 163 -7.89 4.35 5.11
C VAL A 163 -9.22 4.97 5.55
N PRO A 164 -10.11 4.25 6.25
CA PRO A 164 -11.36 4.83 6.76
C PRO A 164 -11.10 6.10 7.56
N GLN A 165 -11.89 7.14 7.29
CA GLN A 165 -11.79 8.46 7.91
C GLN A 165 -12.97 8.70 8.85
N GLN A 166 -12.77 9.56 9.84
CA GLN A 166 -13.83 9.92 10.78
C GLN A 166 -14.70 11.04 10.22
N ASP A 167 -15.97 11.04 10.64
CA ASP A 167 -16.97 12.06 10.34
C ASP A 167 -17.19 13.04 11.51
N ASN A 168 -16.52 12.82 12.64
CA ASN A 168 -16.62 13.62 13.86
C ASN A 168 -15.24 14.10 14.35
N PHE A 169 -15.18 14.80 15.50
CA PHE A 169 -13.94 15.39 16.03
C PHE A 169 -13.47 14.79 17.37
N CYS A 170 -14.15 13.77 17.90
CA CYS A 170 -13.83 13.20 19.21
C CYS A 170 -13.30 11.76 19.15
N ASP A 171 -13.43 11.08 18.01
CA ASP A 171 -13.04 9.68 17.85
C ASP A 171 -11.62 9.46 17.32
N CYS A 172 -10.80 10.50 17.12
CA CYS A 172 -9.46 10.35 16.55
C CYS A 172 -8.57 9.37 17.35
N GLY A 173 -8.67 9.36 18.67
CA GLY A 173 -8.00 8.38 19.51
C GLY A 173 -8.52 6.94 19.34
N VAL A 174 -9.83 6.77 19.11
CA VAL A 174 -10.44 5.45 18.84
C VAL A 174 -10.01 4.93 17.47
N TYR A 175 -9.91 5.82 16.48
CA TYR A 175 -9.36 5.50 15.16
C TYR A 175 -7.90 5.07 15.24
N VAL A 176 -7.05 5.73 16.05
CA VAL A 176 -5.67 5.26 16.29
C VAL A 176 -5.63 3.82 16.79
N LEU A 177 -6.49 3.46 17.75
CA LEU A 177 -6.60 2.09 18.25
C LEU A 177 -7.13 1.12 17.19
N GLN A 178 -8.06 1.56 16.34
CA GLN A 178 -8.57 0.75 15.23
C GLN A 178 -7.52 0.52 14.14
N TYR A 179 -6.79 1.55 13.72
CA TYR A 179 -5.71 1.41 12.76
C TYR A 179 -4.66 0.42 13.25
N MET A 180 -4.29 0.51 14.52
CA MET A 180 -3.35 -0.41 15.16
C MET A 180 -3.86 -1.86 15.15
N GLU A 181 -5.11 -2.07 15.56
CA GLU A 181 -5.71 -3.41 15.57
C GLU A 181 -5.81 -4.00 14.17
N SER A 182 -6.29 -3.22 13.20
CA SER A 182 -6.35 -3.64 11.79
C SER A 182 -4.96 -3.90 11.20
N PHE A 183 -3.94 -3.13 11.59
CA PHE A 183 -2.55 -3.34 11.16
C PHE A 183 -2.00 -4.71 11.59
N PHE A 184 -2.41 -5.21 12.76
CA PHE A 184 -2.00 -6.54 13.23
C PHE A 184 -2.90 -7.67 12.73
N LYS A 185 -4.21 -7.43 12.54
CA LYS A 185 -5.16 -8.46 12.08
C LYS A 185 -5.15 -8.68 10.57
N ASP A 186 -5.08 -7.60 9.79
CA ASP A 186 -4.97 -7.59 8.33
C ASP A 186 -3.78 -6.69 7.92
N PRO A 187 -2.55 -7.23 7.98
CA PRO A 187 -1.35 -6.44 7.76
C PRO A 187 -1.23 -5.92 6.33
N ILE A 188 -0.46 -4.85 6.16
CA ILE A 188 -0.06 -4.36 4.84
C ILE A 188 0.98 -5.32 4.27
N THR A 189 0.69 -5.91 3.11
CA THR A 189 1.56 -6.89 2.43
C THR A 189 2.25 -6.32 1.19
N ASP A 190 1.64 -5.30 0.58
CA ASP A 190 2.22 -4.52 -0.51
C ASP A 190 2.50 -3.09 -0.04
N PHE A 191 3.78 -2.76 0.07
CA PHE A 191 4.26 -1.43 0.43
C PHE A 191 4.44 -0.52 -0.78
N SER A 192 3.92 -0.87 -1.96
CA SER A 192 3.84 0.04 -3.09
C SER A 192 3.06 1.30 -2.72
N LEU A 193 3.67 2.47 -2.92
CA LEU A 193 3.06 3.76 -2.55
C LEU A 193 2.33 4.35 -3.77
N PRO A 194 1.12 4.92 -3.60
CA PRO A 194 0.41 5.14 -2.33
C PRO A 194 -0.40 3.91 -1.86
N ILE A 195 -0.36 3.63 -0.56
CA ILE A 195 -1.12 2.53 0.05
C ILE A 195 -2.59 2.91 0.15
N ARG A 196 -3.48 1.96 -0.18
CA ARG A 196 -4.94 2.14 -0.13
C ARG A 196 -5.60 0.93 0.52
N LYS A 197 -6.35 1.18 1.58
CA LYS A 197 -7.23 0.20 2.26
C LYS A 197 -8.49 0.95 2.73
N PRO A 198 -9.34 1.46 1.83
CA PRO A 198 -10.52 2.26 2.21
C PRO A 198 -11.53 1.45 3.04
N ASP A 199 -11.57 0.12 2.85
CA ASP A 199 -12.47 -0.80 3.55
C ASP A 199 -11.73 -1.64 4.61
N TRP A 200 -10.65 -1.10 5.20
CA TRP A 200 -9.81 -1.85 6.15
C TRP A 200 -10.58 -2.31 7.41
N PHE A 201 -11.64 -1.59 7.75
CA PHE A 201 -12.61 -1.94 8.78
C PHE A 201 -13.93 -1.20 8.48
N LEU A 202 -15.04 -1.77 8.95
CA LEU A 202 -16.39 -1.26 8.63
C LEU A 202 -16.86 -0.16 9.59
N SER A 203 -16.86 -0.42 10.90
CA SER A 203 -17.39 0.51 11.91
C SER A 203 -16.59 0.42 13.19
N ILE A 204 -16.48 1.56 13.88
CA ILE A 204 -15.84 1.69 15.19
C ILE A 204 -16.84 2.12 16.29
N ALA A 205 -18.14 2.18 15.98
CA ALA A 205 -19.15 2.76 16.86
C ALA A 205 -19.20 2.08 18.25
N GLN A 206 -19.00 0.75 18.29
CA GLN A 206 -19.02 -0.02 19.53
C GLN A 206 -17.68 -0.03 20.27
N LYS A 207 -16.60 0.42 19.63
CA LYS A 207 -15.23 0.26 20.13
C LYS A 207 -15.00 0.94 21.48
N ARG A 208 -15.65 2.07 21.75
CA ARG A 208 -15.62 2.71 23.09
C ARG A 208 -16.24 1.82 24.17
N THR A 209 -17.37 1.19 23.84
CA THR A 209 -18.07 0.28 24.76
C THR A 209 -17.26 -1.00 24.98
N GLU A 210 -16.65 -1.54 23.92
CA GLU A 210 -15.76 -2.71 23.98
C GLU A 210 -14.53 -2.45 24.86
N ILE A 211 -13.83 -1.32 24.65
CA ILE A 211 -12.68 -0.92 25.48
C ILE A 211 -13.10 -0.76 26.94
N ARG A 212 -14.23 -0.09 27.19
CA ARG A 212 -14.77 0.07 28.55
C ARG A 212 -15.02 -1.28 29.20
N ALA A 213 -15.72 -2.18 28.50
CA ALA A 213 -16.04 -3.51 29.00
C ALA A 213 -14.77 -4.32 29.30
N LEU A 214 -13.76 -4.26 28.41
CA LEU A 214 -12.47 -4.92 28.62
C LEU A 214 -11.75 -4.41 29.88
N ILE A 215 -11.74 -3.10 30.11
CA ILE A 215 -11.12 -2.53 31.32
C ILE A 215 -11.82 -3.04 32.59
N TYR A 216 -13.16 -3.06 32.62
CA TYR A 216 -13.89 -3.59 33.78
C TYR A 216 -13.64 -5.09 34.00
N HIS A 217 -13.56 -5.86 32.92
CA HIS A 217 -13.25 -7.28 32.99
C HIS A 217 -11.85 -7.52 33.58
N LEU A 218 -10.83 -6.84 33.06
CA LEU A 218 -9.45 -6.97 33.54
C LEU A 218 -9.31 -6.53 35.00
N LYS A 219 -10.03 -5.48 35.41
CA LYS A 219 -10.06 -5.06 36.81
C LYS A 219 -10.61 -6.16 37.72
N ALA A 220 -11.74 -6.76 37.36
CA ALA A 220 -12.35 -7.83 38.16
C ALA A 220 -11.44 -9.06 38.25
N SER A 221 -10.76 -9.43 37.16
CA SER A 221 -9.82 -10.56 37.17
C SER A 221 -8.60 -10.31 38.05
N ALA A 222 -8.05 -9.09 38.05
CA ALA A 222 -6.90 -8.75 38.89
C ALA A 222 -7.22 -8.78 40.40
N GLU A 223 -8.45 -8.44 40.79
CA GLU A 223 -8.89 -8.50 42.20
C GLU A 223 -9.04 -9.94 42.72
N ILE A 224 -9.19 -10.94 41.83
CA ILE A 224 -9.28 -12.36 42.20
C ILE A 224 -7.89 -12.96 42.40
N ASP A 225 -6.90 -12.56 41.60
CA ASP A 225 -5.53 -13.10 41.69
C ASP A 225 -4.75 -12.60 42.93
N ASP A 226 -5.23 -11.53 43.58
CA ASP A 226 -4.67 -10.97 44.82
C ASP A 226 -5.24 -11.60 46.11
N THR A 227 -6.17 -12.56 46.01
CA THR A 227 -6.79 -13.29 47.15
C THR A 227 -6.40 -14.76 47.20
#